data_AF-A0AB74EGF7-F1
#
_entry.id   AF-A0AB74EGF7-F1
#
_cell.length_a   1.000
_cell.length_b   1.000
_cell.length_c   1.000
_cell.angle_alpha   90.00
_cell.angle_beta   90.00
_cell.angle_gamma   90.00
#
_symmetry.space_group_name_H-M   'P 1'
#
loop_
_entity.id
_entity.type
_entity.pdbx_description
1 polymer ?
#
loop_
_entity_poly.entity_id
_entity_poly.type
_entity_poly.pdbx_seq_one_letter_code
_entity_poly.pdbx_strand_id
1 'polypeptide(L)'
;MRVIRLILPYPVSANRYWRIWRNRAVRSAEAAAYRETVRRIAQGAGAMPSEGAVAVYVRLIPKANKDGGANKTVIDLDNALKVTLDALQGVAYHNDRQVRRIAADYADEPVAGGGLAVEVGELEMEQTDAADEGWDFIGQEGWDV
;
A
#
# COMPACT_ATOMS: atom_id res chain seq x y z
N MET A 1 21.01 -0.24 -2.92
CA MET A 1 19.59 -0.30 -2.51
C MET A 1 18.71 0.27 -3.61
N ARG A 2 17.87 -0.57 -4.24
CA ARG A 2 16.93 -0.10 -5.26
C ARG A 2 15.67 0.40 -4.57
N VAL A 3 15.29 1.64 -4.84
CA VAL A 3 14.07 2.26 -4.31
C VAL A 3 13.30 2.86 -5.48
N ILE A 4 11.99 2.62 -5.51
CA ILE A 4 11.09 3.25 -6.46
C ILE A 4 10.04 4.08 -5.72
N ARG A 5 9.79 5.28 -6.24
CA ARG A 5 8.81 6.23 -5.72
C ARG A 5 7.74 6.46 -6.78
N LEU A 6 6.48 6.32 -6.38
CA LEU A 6 5.32 6.41 -7.25
C LEU A 6 4.31 7.38 -6.68
N ILE A 7 3.73 8.20 -7.54
CA ILE A 7 2.52 8.97 -7.23
C ILE A 7 1.35 8.24 -7.90
N LEU A 8 0.47 7.67 -7.09
CA LEU A 8 -0.67 6.88 -7.55
C LEU A 8 -1.98 7.67 -7.38
N PRO A 9 -2.99 7.41 -8.23
CA PRO A 9 -4.30 7.98 -8.02
C PRO A 9 -4.90 7.51 -6.69
N TYR A 10 -5.85 8.29 -6.19
CA TYR A 10 -6.58 7.96 -4.98
C TYR A 10 -7.21 6.56 -5.10
N PRO A 11 -6.98 5.66 -4.13
CA PRO A 11 -7.36 4.27 -4.30
C PRO A 11 -8.88 4.09 -4.19
N VAL A 12 -9.35 3.04 -4.83
CA VAL A 12 -10.72 2.54 -4.66
C VAL A 12 -10.84 1.94 -3.27
N SER A 13 -11.95 2.16 -2.56
CA SER A 13 -12.12 1.53 -1.24
C SER A 13 -12.12 0.00 -1.33
N ALA A 14 -11.61 -0.67 -0.31
CA ALA A 14 -11.56 -2.13 -0.22
C ALA A 14 -12.95 -2.76 -0.40
N ASN A 15 -13.99 -2.16 0.16
CA ASN A 15 -15.36 -2.67 -0.01
C ASN A 15 -15.85 -2.63 -1.47
N ARG A 16 -15.31 -1.71 -2.29
CA ARG A 16 -15.65 -1.59 -3.71
C ARG A 16 -14.70 -2.38 -4.60
N TYR A 17 -13.49 -2.61 -4.12
CA TYR A 17 -12.44 -3.31 -4.84
C TYR A 17 -12.59 -4.83 -4.78
N TRP A 18 -12.98 -5.41 -3.63
CA TRP A 18 -13.25 -6.83 -3.49
C TRP A 18 -14.76 -7.09 -3.54
N ARG A 19 -15.17 -8.11 -4.29
CA ARG A 19 -16.56 -8.57 -4.41
C ARG A 19 -16.64 -10.06 -4.15
N ILE A 20 -17.79 -10.54 -3.68
CA ILE A 20 -18.03 -11.97 -3.53
C ILE A 20 -18.72 -12.49 -4.79
N TRP A 21 -18.12 -13.46 -5.45
CA TRP A 21 -18.71 -14.18 -6.56
C TRP A 21 -18.55 -15.69 -6.33
N ARG A 22 -19.66 -16.43 -6.30
CA ARG A 22 -19.67 -17.88 -6.01
C ARG A 22 -18.85 -18.24 -4.76
N ASN A 23 -19.07 -17.52 -3.65
CA ASN A 23 -18.37 -17.69 -2.37
C ASN A 23 -16.84 -17.50 -2.44
N ARG A 24 -16.34 -16.79 -3.45
CA ARG A 24 -14.93 -16.42 -3.58
C ARG A 24 -14.79 -14.91 -3.68
N ALA A 25 -13.77 -14.37 -3.02
CA ALA A 25 -13.40 -12.97 -3.20
C ALA A 25 -12.76 -12.79 -4.59
N VAL A 26 -13.35 -11.90 -5.39
CA VAL A 26 -12.87 -11.53 -6.73
C VAL A 26 -12.68 -10.01 -6.79
N ARG A 27 -11.77 -9.56 -7.64
CA ARG A 27 -11.56 -8.13 -7.88
C ARG A 27 -12.72 -7.59 -8.73
N SER A 28 -13.18 -6.39 -8.41
CA SER A 28 -14.18 -5.68 -9.22
C SER A 28 -13.58 -5.15 -10.54
N ALA A 29 -14.43 -4.72 -11.46
CA ALA A 29 -13.98 -4.07 -12.70
C ALA A 29 -13.17 -2.78 -12.42
N GLU A 30 -13.56 -2.03 -11.39
CA GLU A 30 -12.85 -0.82 -10.98
C GLU A 30 -11.49 -1.15 -10.32
N ALA A 31 -11.42 -2.24 -9.55
CA ALA A 31 -10.14 -2.75 -9.06
C ALA A 31 -9.19 -3.09 -10.21
N ALA A 32 -9.68 -3.76 -11.26
CA ALA A 32 -8.89 -4.06 -12.44
C ALA A 32 -8.40 -2.78 -13.15
N ALA A 33 -9.27 -1.77 -13.30
CA ALA A 33 -8.89 -0.48 -13.88
C ALA A 33 -7.87 0.29 -13.02
N TYR A 34 -8.01 0.24 -11.70
CA TYR A 34 -7.05 0.83 -10.77
C TYR A 34 -5.68 0.15 -10.90
N ARG A 35 -5.62 -1.18 -10.88
CA ARG A 35 -4.38 -1.96 -11.08
C ARG A 35 -3.70 -1.66 -12.41
N GLU A 36 -4.49 -1.54 -13.48
CA GLU A 36 -3.99 -1.16 -14.80
C GLU A 36 -3.29 0.21 -14.76
N THR A 37 -3.93 1.17 -14.11
CA THR A 37 -3.40 2.53 -13.96
C THR A 37 -2.11 2.54 -13.15
N VAL A 38 -2.09 1.84 -12.00
CA VAL A 38 -0.88 1.69 -11.17
C VAL A 38 0.27 1.07 -11.97
N ARG A 39 -0.01 0.00 -12.74
CA ARG A 39 1.01 -0.65 -13.56
C ARG A 39 1.60 0.30 -14.59
N ARG A 40 0.78 1.07 -15.30
CA ARG A 40 1.27 2.05 -16.30
C ARG A 40 2.14 3.12 -15.67
N ILE A 41 1.73 3.66 -14.52
CA ILE A 41 2.51 4.66 -13.78
C ILE A 41 3.86 4.07 -13.36
N ALA A 42 3.84 2.87 -12.79
CA ALA A 42 5.05 2.21 -12.33
C ALA A 42 6.00 1.86 -13.49
N GLN A 43 5.47 1.35 -14.61
CA GLN A 43 6.27 1.10 -15.83
C GLN A 43 6.89 2.39 -16.37
N GLY A 44 6.13 3.49 -16.40
CA GLY A 44 6.66 4.81 -16.77
C GLY A 44 7.77 5.31 -15.84
N ALA A 45 7.76 4.88 -14.58
CA ALA A 45 8.80 5.16 -13.60
C ALA A 45 9.97 4.14 -13.64
N GLY A 46 9.99 3.19 -14.57
CA GLY A 46 11.04 2.18 -14.67
C GLY A 46 10.98 1.09 -13.59
N ALA A 47 9.80 0.84 -13.02
CA ALA A 47 9.58 -0.26 -12.09
C ALA A 47 9.92 -1.60 -12.75
N MET A 48 10.71 -2.40 -12.06
CA MET A 48 10.78 -3.84 -12.30
C MET A 48 10.59 -4.53 -10.96
N PRO A 49 9.86 -5.66 -10.92
CA PRO A 49 9.66 -6.40 -9.68
C PRO A 49 10.99 -6.73 -9.02
N SER A 50 11.07 -6.53 -7.70
CA SER A 50 12.20 -7.03 -6.93
C SER A 50 12.13 -8.55 -6.77
N GLU A 51 13.29 -9.19 -6.73
CA GLU A 51 13.47 -10.61 -6.39
C GLU A 51 13.60 -10.83 -4.88
N GLY A 52 13.89 -9.77 -4.11
CA GLY A 52 14.21 -9.84 -2.67
C GLY A 52 13.04 -9.44 -1.75
N ALA A 53 13.34 -9.35 -0.45
CA ALA A 53 12.43 -8.76 0.52
C ALA A 53 12.33 -7.24 0.29
N VAL A 54 11.15 -6.67 0.49
CA VAL A 54 10.89 -5.25 0.29
C VAL A 54 10.24 -4.60 1.50
N ALA A 55 10.50 -3.31 1.65
CA ALA A 55 9.74 -2.39 2.49
C ALA A 55 8.80 -1.58 1.61
N VAL A 56 7.56 -1.39 2.08
CA VAL A 56 6.55 -0.55 1.42
C VAL A 56 6.15 0.57 2.37
N TYR A 57 6.25 1.79 1.90
CA TYR A 57 5.76 2.97 2.60
C TYR A 57 4.65 3.64 1.80
N VAL A 58 3.51 3.93 2.44
CA VAL A 58 2.35 4.54 1.80
C VAL A 58 1.94 5.80 2.55
N ARG A 59 2.02 6.95 1.89
CA ARG A 59 1.44 8.20 2.39
C ARG A 59 0.15 8.51 1.65
N LEU A 60 -0.96 8.53 2.38
CA LEU A 60 -2.28 8.84 1.84
C LEU A 60 -2.49 10.34 1.77
N ILE A 61 -2.66 10.87 0.56
CA ILE A 61 -2.89 12.30 0.32
C ILE A 61 -4.41 12.53 0.28
N PRO A 62 -4.98 13.27 1.26
CA PRO A 62 -6.41 13.53 1.30
C PRO A 62 -6.88 14.31 0.07
N LYS A 63 -8.15 14.14 -0.30
CA LYS A 63 -8.76 14.93 -1.37
C LYS A 63 -9.04 16.34 -0.85
N ALA A 64 -8.73 17.36 -1.64
CA ALA A 64 -9.21 18.72 -1.39
C ALA A 64 -10.69 18.85 -1.80
N ASN A 65 -11.47 19.60 -1.02
CA ASN A 65 -12.78 20.11 -1.40
C ASN A 65 -12.62 21.23 -2.43
N LYS A 66 -13.74 21.67 -3.03
CA LYS A 66 -13.74 22.82 -3.97
C LYS A 66 -13.18 24.11 -3.32
N ASP A 67 -13.33 24.22 -2.01
CA ASP A 67 -12.90 25.37 -1.21
C ASP A 67 -11.45 25.23 -0.71
N GLY A 68 -10.71 24.22 -1.18
CA GLY A 68 -9.30 23.98 -0.85
C GLY A 68 -9.05 23.23 0.48
N GLY A 69 -10.03 23.19 1.39
CA GLY A 69 -9.92 22.43 2.65
C GLY A 69 -9.97 20.91 2.44
N ALA A 70 -9.50 20.13 3.43
CA ALA A 70 -9.52 18.67 3.36
C ALA A 70 -10.94 18.10 3.33
N ASN A 71 -11.16 17.10 2.47
CA ASN A 71 -12.42 16.36 2.42
C ASN A 71 -12.60 15.55 3.71
N LYS A 72 -13.79 15.63 4.32
CA LYS A 72 -14.11 14.91 5.56
C LYS A 72 -14.22 13.39 5.37
N THR A 73 -14.41 12.94 4.14
CA THR A 73 -14.45 11.51 3.79
C THR A 73 -13.12 11.13 3.16
N VAL A 74 -12.19 10.73 4.02
CA VAL A 74 -10.93 10.09 3.65
C VAL A 74 -11.06 8.61 3.95
N ILE A 75 -10.56 7.75 3.07
CA ILE A 75 -10.49 6.33 3.37
C ILE A 75 -9.49 6.07 4.50
N ASP A 76 -9.69 4.97 5.20
CA ASP A 76 -8.78 4.52 6.24
C ASP A 76 -7.42 4.07 5.64
N LEU A 77 -6.35 4.18 6.44
CA LEU A 77 -5.00 3.81 6.00
C LEU A 77 -4.86 2.32 5.69
N ASP A 78 -5.47 1.44 6.47
CA ASP A 78 -5.45 -0.01 6.25
C ASP A 78 -6.14 -0.39 4.93
N ASN A 79 -7.21 0.32 4.59
CA ASN A 79 -7.95 0.19 3.35
C ASN A 79 -7.08 0.60 2.14
N ALA A 80 -6.48 1.79 2.23
CA ALA A 80 -5.53 2.29 1.23
C ALA A 80 -4.34 1.33 1.05
N LEU A 81 -3.78 0.85 2.16
CA LEU A 81 -2.66 -0.08 2.19
C LEU A 81 -3.02 -1.39 1.48
N LYS A 82 -4.14 -2.03 1.85
CA LYS A 82 -4.57 -3.30 1.26
C LYS A 82 -4.75 -3.22 -0.26
N VAL A 83 -5.33 -2.11 -0.74
CA VAL A 83 -5.50 -1.80 -2.17
C VAL A 83 -4.17 -1.60 -2.87
N THR A 84 -3.27 -0.86 -2.24
CA THR A 84 -1.96 -0.52 -2.80
C THR A 84 -1.06 -1.75 -2.92
N LEU A 85 -1.01 -2.59 -1.87
CA LEU A 85 -0.22 -3.80 -1.87
C LEU A 85 -0.66 -4.76 -2.97
N ASP A 86 -1.97 -5.00 -3.09
CA ASP A 86 -2.50 -5.82 -4.17
C ASP A 86 -2.11 -5.25 -5.54
N ALA A 87 -2.26 -3.95 -5.75
CA ALA A 87 -1.99 -3.30 -7.04
C ALA A 87 -0.50 -3.29 -7.46
N LEU A 88 0.42 -3.27 -6.50
CA LEU A 88 1.86 -3.31 -6.74
C LEU A 88 2.40 -4.73 -6.96
N GLN A 89 1.65 -5.76 -6.58
CA GLN A 89 2.03 -7.15 -6.83
C GLN A 89 2.07 -7.45 -8.34
N GLY A 90 3.19 -8.03 -8.79
CA GLY A 90 3.55 -8.24 -10.19
C GLY A 90 4.14 -7.00 -10.87
N VAL A 91 4.35 -5.91 -10.14
CA VAL A 91 4.85 -4.63 -10.66
C VAL A 91 6.11 -4.17 -9.91
N ALA A 92 6.02 -4.03 -8.59
CA ALA A 92 7.15 -3.65 -7.73
C ALA A 92 7.79 -4.86 -7.02
N TYR A 93 7.04 -5.95 -6.85
CA TYR A 93 7.48 -7.23 -6.29
C TYR A 93 6.57 -8.33 -6.84
N HIS A 94 7.01 -9.59 -6.84
CA HIS A 94 6.23 -10.71 -7.41
C HIS A 94 5.10 -11.19 -6.50
N ASN A 95 5.33 -11.15 -5.19
CA ASN A 95 4.40 -11.70 -4.21
C ASN A 95 4.37 -10.88 -2.92
N ASP A 96 3.19 -10.75 -2.31
CA ASP A 96 2.98 -10.01 -1.07
C ASP A 96 3.83 -10.54 0.11
N ARG A 97 4.20 -11.83 0.10
CA ARG A 97 5.16 -12.41 1.07
C ARG A 97 6.57 -11.80 1.05
N GLN A 98 6.92 -11.07 -0.01
CA GLN A 98 8.17 -10.31 -0.07
C GLN A 98 8.10 -9.03 0.77
N VAL A 99 6.91 -8.51 1.06
CA VAL A 99 6.74 -7.30 1.87
C VAL A 99 6.98 -7.66 3.34
N ARG A 100 8.14 -7.27 3.87
CA ARG A 100 8.55 -7.57 5.25
C ARG A 100 8.49 -6.36 6.18
N ARG A 101 8.37 -5.15 5.64
CA ARG A 101 8.14 -3.92 6.41
C ARG A 101 7.09 -3.07 5.73
N ILE A 102 6.15 -2.56 6.52
CA ILE A 102 5.09 -1.67 6.06
C ILE A 102 5.00 -0.48 7.01
N ALA A 103 4.89 0.72 6.44
CA ALA A 103 4.53 1.92 7.17
C ALA A 103 3.51 2.73 6.37
N ALA A 104 2.60 3.41 7.06
CA ALA A 104 1.61 4.27 6.43
C ALA A 104 1.22 5.47 7.30
N ASP A 105 0.99 6.61 6.67
CA ASP A 105 0.51 7.84 7.32
C ASP A 105 -0.35 8.68 6.36
N TYR A 106 -1.03 9.68 6.93
CA TYR A 106 -1.71 10.72 6.15
C TYR A 106 -0.74 11.85 5.84
N ALA A 107 -0.82 12.40 4.62
CA ALA A 107 -0.23 13.70 4.34
C ALA A 107 -1.01 14.82 5.04
N ASP A 108 -0.30 15.84 5.50
CA ASP A 108 -0.91 17.01 6.14
C ASP A 108 -1.71 17.86 5.14
N GLU A 109 -1.23 17.94 3.89
CA GLU A 109 -1.81 18.81 2.86
C GLU A 109 -2.74 18.03 1.91
N PRO A 110 -4.01 18.45 1.75
CA PRO A 110 -4.92 17.86 0.78
C PRO A 110 -4.60 18.36 -0.65
N VAL A 111 -4.83 17.50 -1.65
CA VAL A 111 -4.61 17.84 -3.06
C VAL A 111 -5.87 17.60 -3.88
N ALA A 112 -6.08 18.36 -4.96
CA ALA A 112 -7.17 18.14 -5.89
C ALA A 112 -7.16 16.70 -6.43
N GLY A 113 -8.24 15.95 -6.19
CA GLY A 113 -8.34 14.53 -6.54
C GLY A 113 -7.68 13.57 -5.55
N GLY A 114 -6.81 14.06 -4.65
CA GLY A 114 -6.02 13.28 -3.70
C GLY A 114 -5.10 12.26 -4.38
N GLY A 115 -4.50 11.37 -3.60
CA GLY A 115 -3.64 10.33 -4.15
C GLY A 115 -2.93 9.50 -3.10
N LEU A 116 -1.93 8.75 -3.55
CA LEU A 116 -0.95 8.11 -2.70
C LEU A 116 0.44 8.49 -3.17
N ALA A 117 1.32 8.82 -2.23
CA ALA A 117 2.75 8.73 -2.46
C ALA A 117 3.24 7.39 -1.90
N VAL A 118 3.85 6.58 -2.75
CA VAL A 118 4.29 5.24 -2.40
C VAL A 118 5.77 5.10 -2.64
N GLU A 119 6.48 4.54 -1.68
CA GLU A 119 7.87 4.13 -1.81
C GLU A 119 7.97 2.61 -1.62
N VAL A 120 8.69 1.95 -2.53
CA VAL A 120 9.04 0.53 -2.41
C VAL A 120 10.54 0.40 -2.50
N GLY A 121 11.16 -0.13 -1.45
CA GLY A 121 12.61 -0.30 -1.36
C GLY A 121 12.98 -1.75 -1.07
N GLU A 122 14.08 -2.22 -1.66
CA GLU A 122 14.68 -3.51 -1.29
C GLU A 122 15.28 -3.45 0.11
N LEU A 123 15.01 -4.49 0.91
CA LEU A 123 15.64 -4.69 2.20
C LEU A 123 16.94 -5.46 2.00
N GLU A 124 18.01 -4.98 2.62
CA GLU A 124 19.19 -5.81 2.80
C GLU A 124 18.83 -6.92 3.78
N MET A 125 19.03 -8.17 3.36
CA MET A 125 18.95 -9.30 4.29
C MET A 125 20.18 -9.21 5.19
N GLU A 126 20.07 -8.51 6.31
CA GLU A 126 20.94 -8.81 7.43
C GLU A 126 20.66 -10.26 7.84
N GLN A 127 21.72 -11.06 7.84
CA GLN A 127 21.71 -12.42 8.33
C GLN A 127 21.46 -12.36 9.84
N THR A 128 20.20 -12.30 10.28
CA THR A 128 19.89 -12.37 11.70
C THR A 128 19.86 -13.84 12.11
N ASP A 129 21.05 -14.38 12.41
CA ASP A 129 21.19 -15.45 13.39
C ASP A 129 20.92 -14.84 14.77
N ALA A 130 19.65 -14.63 15.11
CA ALA A 130 19.25 -14.38 16.48
C ALA A 130 17.79 -14.81 16.66
N ALA A 131 17.62 -15.79 17.54
CA ALA A 131 16.37 -16.20 18.14
C ALA A 131 15.66 -15.01 18.81
N ASP A 132 14.34 -15.13 18.96
CA ASP A 132 13.59 -14.68 20.14
C ASP A 132 14.03 -13.36 20.78
N GLU A 133 13.80 -12.23 20.10
CA GLU A 133 13.58 -10.98 20.81
C GLU A 133 12.19 -10.46 20.47
N GLY A 134 11.39 -10.39 21.53
CA GLY A 134 9.96 -10.22 21.52
C GLY A 134 9.52 -8.91 20.87
N TRP A 135 8.30 -8.96 20.35
CA TRP A 135 7.52 -7.77 20.09
C TRP A 135 7.31 -7.02 21.40
N ASP A 136 8.10 -5.98 21.67
CA ASP A 136 7.76 -4.98 22.69
C ASP A 136 6.61 -4.12 22.16
N PHE A 137 5.42 -4.73 22.15
CA PHE A 137 4.15 -4.01 22.08
C PHE A 137 4.03 -3.17 23.35
N ILE A 138 3.81 -1.87 23.18
CA ILE A 138 3.47 -0.97 24.27
C ILE A 138 2.09 -1.43 24.79
N GLY A 139 2.06 -2.07 25.96
CA GLY A 139 0.83 -2.45 26.67
C GLY A 139 0.58 -3.96 26.76
N GLN A 140 1.39 -4.66 27.56
CA GLN A 140 1.01 -5.95 28.11
C GLN A 140 -0.08 -5.75 29.17
N GLU A 141 -1.34 -5.81 28.76
CA GLU A 141 -2.38 -6.49 29.51
C GLU A 141 -3.27 -7.24 28.51
N GLY A 142 -3.20 -8.56 28.54
CA GLY A 142 -4.25 -9.46 28.06
C GLY A 142 -4.39 -9.64 26.55
N TRP A 143 -3.59 -10.55 25.98
CA TRP A 143 -4.00 -11.34 24.82
C TRP A 143 -3.56 -12.80 25.04
N ASP A 144 -4.33 -13.53 25.84
CA ASP A 144 -4.27 -14.99 25.86
C ASP A 144 -5.12 -15.51 24.68
N VAL A 145 -4.46 -16.15 23.70
CA VAL A 145 -5.07 -17.05 22.71
C VAL A 145 -4.33 -18.38 22.70
#